data_AF-A0A0D1Z8P0-F1
#
_entry.id   AF-A0A0D1Z8P0-F1
#
_cell.length_a   1.000
_cell.length_b   1.000
_cell.length_c   1.000
_cell.angle_alpha   90.00
_cell.angle_beta   90.00
_cell.angle_gamma   90.00
#
_symmetry.space_group_name_H-M   'P 1'
#
loop_
_entity.id
_entity.type
_entity.pdbx_description
1 polymer ?
#
loop_
_entity_poly.entity_id
_entity_poly.type
_entity_poly.pdbx_seq_one_letter_code
_entity_poly.pdbx_strand_id
1 'polypeptide(L)'
;MQGQAMHFTRFAPDKLEYPLYRYRTETRRLFGVLDKHLATNASGYLVGDRCTIADLALWPWVVSDFWAGVSIDPYSHLKKWEQLISARPGVDKGRHKPGPHFMKELASDQGLQKTIEDVAGQWIRGLQDANAKANNDTEGKGDVGR
;
A
#
# COMPACT_ATOMS: atom_id res chain seq x y z
N MET A 1 0.64 1.71 9.05
CA MET A 1 -0.42 2.71 8.75
C MET A 1 -0.73 2.76 7.26
N GLN A 2 0.27 2.81 6.37
CA GLN A 2 0.04 2.81 4.92
C GLN A 2 -0.77 1.61 4.40
N GLY A 3 -0.58 0.40 4.94
CA GLY A 3 -1.40 -0.76 4.57
C GLY A 3 -2.91 -0.55 4.83
N GLN A 4 -3.28 0.15 5.91
CA GLN A 4 -4.69 0.50 6.15
C GLN A 4 -5.18 1.57 5.16
N ALA A 5 -4.32 2.54 4.80
CA ALA A 5 -4.65 3.49 3.75
C ALA A 5 -4.90 2.79 2.41
N MET A 6 -4.11 1.78 2.06
CA MET A 6 -4.33 0.93 0.88
C MET A 6 -5.65 0.14 0.99
N HIS A 7 -5.94 -0.45 2.15
CA HIS A 7 -7.20 -1.16 2.39
C HIS A 7 -8.42 -0.28 2.11
N PHE A 8 -8.52 0.87 2.79
CA PHE A 8 -9.66 1.77 2.60
C PHE A 8 -9.66 2.48 1.24
N THR A 9 -8.51 2.61 0.59
CA THR A 9 -8.43 3.18 -0.77
C THR A 9 -8.89 2.18 -1.83
N ARG A 10 -8.50 0.90 -1.74
CA ARG A 10 -8.62 -0.05 -2.85
C ARG A 10 -9.57 -1.22 -2.61
N PHE A 11 -9.68 -1.65 -1.36
CA PHE A 11 -10.24 -2.95 -1.01
C PHE A 11 -11.57 -2.82 -0.27
N ALA A 12 -11.72 -1.80 0.57
CA ALA A 12 -12.97 -1.55 1.28
C ALA A 12 -14.12 -1.38 0.26
N PRO A 13 -15.23 -2.13 0.42
CA PRO A 13 -16.33 -2.12 -0.55
C PRO A 13 -17.03 -0.77 -0.61
N ASP A 14 -17.04 -0.05 0.53
CA ASP A 14 -17.57 1.29 0.67
C ASP A 14 -16.44 2.28 0.98
N LYS A 15 -16.51 3.47 0.37
CA LYS A 15 -15.54 4.55 0.64
C LYS A 15 -15.92 5.26 1.94
N LEU A 16 -15.22 4.95 3.02
CA LEU A 16 -15.41 5.57 4.33
C LEU A 16 -14.46 6.76 4.49
N GLU A 17 -15.02 7.95 4.66
CA GLU A 17 -14.25 9.20 4.71
C GLU A 17 -13.28 9.25 5.90
N TYR A 18 -13.75 8.95 7.12
CA TYR A 18 -12.90 9.04 8.31
C TYR A 18 -11.69 8.11 8.28
N PRO A 19 -11.82 6.79 7.98
CA PRO A 19 -10.66 5.91 7.83
C PRO A 19 -9.68 6.39 6.74
N LEU A 20 -10.19 6.80 5.58
CA LEU A 20 -9.37 7.34 4.51
C LEU A 20 -8.56 8.56 4.98
N TYR A 21 -9.24 9.53 5.58
CA TYR A 21 -8.61 10.73 6.12
C TYR A 21 -7.53 10.38 7.15
N ARG A 22 -7.88 9.56 8.15
CA ARG A 22 -6.96 9.15 9.23
C ARG A 22 -5.72 8.47 8.69
N TYR A 23 -5.87 7.43 7.87
CA TYR A 23 -4.74 6.62 7.43
C TYR A 23 -3.90 7.29 6.34
N ARG A 24 -4.50 8.11 5.47
CA ARG A 24 -3.73 8.92 4.52
C ARG A 24 -2.95 10.03 5.22
N THR A 25 -3.55 10.68 6.23
CA THR A 25 -2.86 11.71 7.03
C THR A 25 -1.65 11.13 7.74
N GLU A 26 -1.80 9.95 8.36
CA GLU A 26 -0.67 9.30 9.01
C GLU A 26 0.39 8.80 8.01
N THR A 27 -0.01 8.35 6.82
CA THR A 27 0.94 8.00 5.74
C THR A 27 1.75 9.22 5.29
N ARG A 28 1.10 10.38 5.10
CA ARG A 28 1.79 11.65 4.82
C ARG A 28 2.76 12.04 5.92
N ARG A 29 2.40 11.84 7.19
CA ARG A 29 3.28 12.11 8.33
C ARG A 29 4.52 11.21 8.28
N LEU A 30 4.36 9.92 8.01
CA LEU A 30 5.47 8.96 7.89
C LEU A 30 6.40 9.30 6.71
N PHE A 31 5.85 9.67 5.55
CA PHE A 31 6.67 10.17 4.43
C PHE A 31 7.45 11.43 4.82
N GLY A 32 6.81 12.35 5.56
CA GLY A 32 7.50 13.54 6.09
C GLY A 32 8.61 13.21 7.09
N VAL A 33 8.48 12.15 7.89
CA VAL A 33 9.55 11.68 8.79
C VAL A 33 10.73 11.13 7.96
N LEU A 34 10.46 10.29 6.97
CA LEU A 34 11.52 9.74 6.11
C LEU A 34 12.23 10.83 5.31
N ASP A 35 11.49 11.77 4.73
CA ASP A 35 12.05 12.88 3.96
C ASP A 35 12.98 13.75 4.83
N LYS A 36 12.54 14.12 6.04
CA LYS A 36 13.37 14.87 7.00
C LYS A 36 14.62 14.10 7.41
N HIS A 37 14.49 12.80 7.68
CA HIS A 37 15.63 11.96 8.02
C HIS A 37 16.67 11.93 6.88
N LEU A 38 16.20 11.68 5.65
CA LEU A 38 17.03 11.65 4.45
C LEU A 38 17.64 13.01 4.11
N ALA A 39 16.99 14.11 4.49
CA ALA A 39 17.57 15.46 4.36
C ALA A 39 18.81 15.66 5.25
N THR A 40 18.87 14.97 6.39
CA THR A 40 20.01 15.07 7.33
C THR A 40 21.12 14.07 7.04
N ASN A 41 20.87 13.02 6.26
CA ASN A 41 21.87 12.00 5.94
C ASN A 41 22.54 12.26 4.59
N ALA A 42 23.82 12.65 4.63
CA ALA A 42 24.61 12.93 3.43
C ALA A 42 24.81 11.71 2.51
N SER A 43 24.68 10.48 3.01
CA SER A 43 24.87 9.28 2.20
C SER A 43 23.71 8.99 1.25
N GLY A 44 22.54 9.57 1.52
CA GLY A 44 21.30 9.26 0.81
C GLY A 44 20.68 7.90 1.17
N TYR A 45 21.19 7.17 2.17
CA TYR A 45 20.60 5.92 2.68
C TYR A 45 19.89 6.12 4.03
N LEU A 46 19.05 5.17 4.43
CA LEU A 46 18.35 5.28 5.72
C LEU A 46 19.28 5.06 6.92
N VAL A 47 20.31 4.24 6.80
CA VAL A 47 21.21 3.90 7.91
C VAL A 47 22.66 3.95 7.46
N GLY A 48 23.47 4.78 8.13
CA GLY A 48 24.89 4.92 7.83
C GLY A 48 25.14 5.42 6.40
N ASP A 49 26.15 4.85 5.76
CA ASP A 49 26.68 5.26 4.46
C ASP A 49 26.43 4.27 3.31
N ARG A 50 25.59 3.25 3.56
CA ARG A 50 25.35 2.17 2.60
C ARG A 50 23.90 1.69 2.64
N CYS A 51 23.49 1.05 1.56
CA CYS A 51 22.20 0.35 1.51
C CYS A 51 22.16 -0.79 2.53
N THR A 52 21.11 -0.82 3.34
CA THR A 52 20.86 -1.85 4.34
C THR A 52 19.50 -2.51 4.14
N ILE A 53 19.19 -3.50 4.98
CA ILE A 53 17.86 -4.09 5.03
C ILE A 53 16.77 -3.06 5.34
N ALA A 54 17.08 -1.95 6.03
CA ALA A 54 16.11 -0.89 6.28
C ALA A 54 15.63 -0.25 4.97
N ASP A 55 16.54 0.01 4.04
CA ASP A 55 16.20 0.57 2.72
C ASP A 55 15.34 -0.41 1.92
N LEU A 56 15.76 -1.68 1.89
CA LEU A 56 15.07 -2.73 1.15
C LEU A 56 13.68 -3.06 1.73
N ALA A 57 13.51 -2.95 3.04
CA ALA A 57 12.24 -3.18 3.71
C ALA A 57 11.22 -2.06 3.45
N LEU A 58 11.69 -0.81 3.33
CA LEU A 58 10.82 0.36 3.15
C LEU A 58 10.56 0.70 1.69
N TRP A 59 11.49 0.42 0.78
CA TRP A 59 11.36 0.76 -0.63
C TRP A 59 10.06 0.26 -1.30
N PRO A 60 9.62 -1.00 -1.10
CA PRO A 60 8.37 -1.48 -1.70
C PRO A 60 7.14 -0.69 -1.27
N TRP A 61 7.13 -0.14 -0.05
CA TRP A 61 6.03 0.70 0.45
C TRP A 61 6.04 2.07 -0.21
N VAL A 62 7.20 2.67 -0.40
CA VAL A 62 7.34 4.01 -0.97
C VAL A 62 7.08 4.01 -2.48
N VAL A 63 7.53 3.00 -3.23
CA VAL A 63 7.22 2.90 -4.69
C VAL A 63 5.74 2.58 -4.96
N SER A 64 4.99 2.18 -3.93
CA SER A 64 3.56 1.85 -3.98
C SER A 64 2.69 2.96 -3.36
N ASP A 65 3.16 4.20 -3.37
CA ASP A 65 2.52 5.36 -2.75
C ASP A 65 1.09 5.62 -3.28
N PHE A 66 0.90 5.52 -4.60
CA PHE A 66 -0.39 5.68 -5.28
C PHE A 66 -1.43 4.62 -4.87
N TRP A 67 -1.00 3.44 -4.39
CA TRP A 67 -1.93 2.44 -3.83
C TRP A 67 -2.56 2.95 -2.54
N ALA A 68 -1.82 3.72 -1.75
CA ALA A 68 -2.33 4.34 -0.53
C ALA A 68 -3.11 5.64 -0.81
N GLY A 69 -3.10 6.14 -2.05
CA GLY A 69 -3.67 7.43 -2.43
C GLY A 69 -2.92 8.62 -1.82
N VAL A 70 -1.61 8.49 -1.63
CA VAL A 70 -0.74 9.54 -1.10
C VAL A 70 0.50 9.61 -1.99
N SER A 71 0.72 10.72 -2.68
CA SER A 71 1.91 10.89 -3.55
C SER A 71 3.15 11.25 -2.73
N ILE A 72 4.31 10.73 -3.15
CA ILE A 72 5.63 11.13 -2.62
C ILE A 72 6.19 12.41 -3.28
N ASP A 73 5.54 12.97 -4.30
CA ASP A 73 6.05 14.13 -5.05
C ASP A 73 6.43 15.34 -4.19
N PRO A 74 5.70 15.68 -3.11
CA PRO A 74 6.09 16.79 -2.23
C PRO A 74 7.38 16.55 -1.42
N TYR A 75 7.88 15.31 -1.37
CA TYR A 75 8.97 14.86 -0.50
C TYR A 75 10.24 14.64 -1.31
N SER A 76 10.99 15.72 -1.54
CA SER A 76 12.11 15.73 -2.49
C SER A 76 13.27 14.79 -2.13
N HIS A 77 13.58 14.63 -0.84
CA HIS A 77 14.65 13.74 -0.38
C HIS A 77 14.20 12.28 -0.41
N LEU A 78 12.94 12.03 -0.03
CA LEU A 78 12.33 10.70 -0.15
C LEU A 78 12.27 10.23 -1.61
N LYS A 79 11.92 11.12 -2.54
CA LYS A 79 11.90 10.81 -3.98
C LYS A 79 13.29 10.49 -4.53
N LYS A 80 14.32 11.25 -4.12
CA LYS A 80 15.72 10.96 -4.48
C LYS A 80 16.17 9.60 -3.93
N TRP A 81 15.82 9.28 -2.69
CA TRP A 81 16.11 7.98 -2.10
C TRP A 81 15.39 6.84 -2.83
N GLU A 82 14.11 7.00 -3.19
CA GLU A 82 13.37 5.99 -3.97
C GLU A 82 14.10 5.70 -5.29
N GLN A 83 14.51 6.74 -6.00
CA GLN A 83 15.24 6.62 -7.26
C GLN A 83 16.60 5.92 -7.07
N LEU A 84 17.34 6.29 -6.02
CA LEU A 84 18.62 5.68 -5.66
C LEU A 84 18.47 4.16 -5.42
N ILE A 85 17.47 3.75 -4.64
CA ILE A 85 17.24 2.34 -4.33
C ILE A 85 16.71 1.58 -5.56
N SER A 86 15.78 2.18 -6.31
CA SER A 86 15.23 1.64 -7.56
C SER A 86 16.30 1.37 -8.62
N ALA A 87 17.35 2.21 -8.69
CA ALA A 87 18.43 2.06 -9.65
C ALA A 87 19.40 0.90 -9.35
N ARG A 88 19.29 0.26 -8.17
CA ARG A 88 20.20 -0.83 -7.78
C ARG A 88 19.89 -2.08 -8.60
N PRO A 89 20.89 -2.73 -9.24
CA PRO A 89 20.66 -3.91 -10.07
C PRO A 89 19.96 -5.07 -9.35
N GLY A 90 20.21 -5.25 -8.05
CA GLY A 90 19.54 -6.28 -7.25
C GLY A 90 18.06 -5.97 -6.98
N VAL A 91 17.73 -4.70 -6.73
CA VAL A 91 16.35 -4.25 -6.53
C VAL A 91 15.58 -4.34 -7.85
N ASP A 92 16.20 -3.89 -8.94
CA ASP A 92 15.61 -3.97 -10.28
C ASP A 92 15.32 -5.42 -10.69
N LYS A 93 16.28 -6.34 -10.52
CA LYS A 93 16.03 -7.77 -10.78
C LYS A 93 14.96 -8.36 -9.85
N GLY A 94 15.01 -7.99 -8.57
CA GLY A 94 14.12 -8.53 -7.54
C GLY A 94 12.66 -8.14 -7.74
N ARG A 95 12.39 -6.87 -8.08
CA ARG A 95 11.02 -6.39 -8.29
C ARG A 95 10.29 -7.11 -9.43
N HIS A 96 11.02 -7.67 -10.39
CA HIS A 96 10.48 -8.44 -11.52
C HIS A 96 10.29 -9.95 -11.23
N LYS A 97 10.26 -10.39 -9.96
CA LYS A 97 10.01 -11.78 -9.58
C LYS A 97 8.78 -11.90 -8.67
N PRO A 98 7.91 -12.93 -8.85
CA PRO A 98 8.01 -14.01 -9.84
C PRO A 98 7.63 -13.59 -11.27
N GLY A 99 7.01 -12.42 -11.45
CA GLY A 99 6.65 -11.86 -12.76
C GLY A 99 7.00 -10.38 -12.86
N PRO A 100 6.80 -9.76 -14.03
CA PRO A 100 7.18 -8.37 -14.26
C PRO A 100 6.55 -7.42 -13.24
N HIS A 101 7.35 -6.50 -12.70
CA HIS A 101 6.86 -5.43 -11.84
C HIS A 101 6.01 -4.44 -12.64
N PHE A 102 4.74 -4.29 -12.26
CA PHE A 102 3.77 -3.44 -12.94
C PHE A 102 3.39 -2.16 -12.16
N MET A 103 3.97 -1.90 -10.97
CA MET A 103 3.50 -0.79 -10.12
C MET A 103 3.69 0.59 -10.76
N LYS A 104 4.79 0.82 -11.49
CA LYS A 104 5.04 2.12 -12.16
C LYS A 104 4.09 2.35 -13.35
N GLU A 105 3.77 1.29 -14.08
CA GLU A 105 2.78 1.33 -15.17
C GLU A 105 1.39 1.60 -14.60
N LEU A 106 1.01 0.86 -13.56
CA LEU A 106 -0.25 1.05 -12.88
C LEU A 106 -0.40 2.45 -12.26
N ALA A 107 0.66 3.02 -11.70
CA ALA A 107 0.65 4.40 -11.19
C ALA A 107 0.25 5.43 -12.25
N SER A 108 0.57 5.14 -13.52
CA SER A 108 0.36 6.05 -14.65
C SER A 108 -1.01 5.85 -15.32
N ASP A 109 -1.71 4.75 -15.05
CA ASP A 109 -3.00 4.40 -15.67
C ASP A 109 -4.16 4.49 -14.66
N GLN A 110 -4.93 5.58 -14.75
CA GLN A 110 -6.10 5.80 -13.90
C GLN A 110 -7.26 4.82 -14.18
N GLY A 111 -7.40 4.34 -15.43
CA GLY A 111 -8.43 3.39 -15.82
C GLY A 111 -8.17 2.00 -15.23
N LEU A 112 -6.91 1.54 -15.32
CA LEU A 112 -6.47 0.30 -14.71
C LEU A 112 -6.55 0.37 -13.18
N GLN A 113 -6.20 1.51 -12.58
CA GLN A 113 -6.37 1.74 -11.14
C GLN A 113 -7.82 1.56 -10.69
N LYS A 114 -8.77 2.17 -11.40
CA LYS A 114 -10.20 2.03 -11.09
C LYS A 114 -10.67 0.59 -11.27
N THR A 115 -10.22 -0.07 -12.34
CA THR A 115 -10.56 -1.49 -12.61
C THR A 115 -10.10 -2.40 -11.47
N ILE A 116 -8.88 -2.20 -10.96
CA ILE A 116 -8.35 -2.96 -9.82
C ILE A 116 -9.16 -2.68 -8.55
N GLU A 117 -9.55 -1.43 -8.30
CA GLU A 117 -10.44 -1.10 -7.16
C GLU A 117 -11.78 -1.83 -7.24
N ASP A 118 -12.41 -1.81 -8.40
CA ASP A 118 -13.73 -2.42 -8.60
C ASP A 118 -13.67 -3.95 -8.41
N VAL A 119 -12.66 -4.62 -8.99
CA VAL A 119 -12.44 -6.07 -8.85
C VAL A 119 -12.11 -6.45 -7.41
N ALA A 120 -11.22 -5.70 -6.75
CA ALA A 120 -10.82 -5.97 -5.37
C ALA A 120 -12.00 -5.83 -4.40
N GLY A 121 -12.84 -4.79 -4.58
CA GLY A 121 -14.04 -4.58 -3.76
C GLY A 121 -15.09 -5.69 -3.96
N GLN A 122 -15.23 -6.22 -5.17
CA GLN A 122 -16.13 -7.36 -5.44
C GLN A 122 -15.72 -8.62 -4.70
N TRP A 123 -14.42 -8.94 -4.66
CA TRP A 123 -13.93 -10.12 -3.93
C TRP A 123 -14.22 -10.03 -2.43
N ILE A 124 -14.04 -8.86 -1.81
CA ILE A 124 -14.34 -8.64 -0.38
C ILE A 124 -15.84 -8.72 -0.11
N ARG A 125 -16.68 -8.15 -0.98
CA ARG A 125 -18.14 -8.32 -0.88
C ARG A 125 -18.53 -9.80 -0.93
N GLY A 126 -17.96 -10.56 -1.87
CA GLY A 126 -18.23 -12.00 -1.96
C GLY A 126 -17.87 -12.77 -0.69
N LEU A 127 -16.75 -12.42 -0.04
CA LEU A 127 -16.37 -13.00 1.25
C LEU A 127 -17.35 -12.62 2.38
N GLN A 128 -17.79 -11.35 2.42
CA GLN A 128 -18.77 -10.89 3.40
C GLN A 128 -20.12 -11.61 3.23
N ASP A 129 -20.59 -11.75 2.00
CA ASP A 129 -21.84 -12.44 1.67
C ASP A 129 -21.78 -13.92 2.04
N ALA A 130 -20.66 -14.59 1.74
CA ALA A 130 -20.44 -15.99 2.12
C ALA A 130 -20.44 -16.17 3.65
N ASN A 131 -19.82 -15.25 4.38
CA ASN A 131 -19.79 -15.29 5.84
C ASN A 131 -21.18 -15.02 6.45
N ALA A 132 -21.93 -14.06 5.90
CA ALA A 132 -23.30 -13.78 6.36
C ALA A 132 -24.24 -14.98 6.15
N LYS A 133 -24.13 -15.68 5.01
CA LYS A 133 -24.88 -16.92 4.77
C LYS A 133 -24.52 -18.03 5.77
N ALA A 134 -23.23 -18.25 6.01
CA ALA A 134 -22.77 -19.27 6.96
C ALA A 134 -23.28 -19.02 8.40
N ASN A 135 -23.33 -17.76 8.83
CA ASN A 135 -23.85 -17.37 10.15
C ASN A 135 -25.37 -17.58 10.26
N ASN A 136 -26.14 -17.24 9.22
CA ASN A 136 -27.58 -17.48 9.20
C ASN A 136 -27.92 -18.99 9.21
N ASP A 137 -27.12 -19.82 8.54
CA ASP A 137 -27.29 -21.28 8.51
C ASP A 137 -26.96 -21.96 9.87
N THR A 138 -26.16 -21.31 10.71
CA THR A 138 -25.83 -21.82 12.06
C THR A 138 -26.86 -21.40 13.10
N GLU A 139 -27.42 -20.19 13.00
CA GLU A 139 -28.52 -19.74 13.88
C GLU A 139 -29.83 -20.51 13.59
N GLY A 140 -30.11 -20.85 12.33
CA GLY A 140 -31.29 -21.64 11.94
C GLY A 140 -31.28 -23.11 12.38
N LYS A 141 -30.15 -23.64 12.88
CA LYS A 141 -30.03 -25.01 13.42
C LYS A 141 -30.12 -25.07 14.94
N GLY A 142 -30.28 -23.94 15.63
CA GLY A 142 -30.36 -23.85 17.08
C GLY A 142 -31.76 -24.05 17.68
N ASP A 143 -32.82 -24.15 16.87
CA ASP A 143 -34.21 -24.21 17.34
C ASP A 143 -34.90 -25.55 17.01
N VAL A 144 -34.30 -26.65 17.48
CA VAL A 144 -34.97 -27.96 17.56
C VAL A 144 -34.65 -28.55 18.93
N GLY A 145 -35.37 -28.13 19.96
CA GLY A 145 -35.29 -28.79 21.26
C GLY A 145 -35.73 -27.94 22.45
N ARG A 146 -37.03 -27.77 22.63
CA ARG A 146 -37.66 -27.69 23.95
C ARG A 146 -39.06 -28.25 23.92
#